data_AF-A0A2G8PGM4-F1
#
_entry.id   AF-A0A2G8PGM4-F1
#
_cell.length_a   1.000
_cell.length_b   1.000
_cell.length_c   1.000
_cell.angle_alpha   90.00
_cell.angle_beta   90.00
_cell.angle_gamma   90.00
#
_symmetry.space_group_name_H-M   'P 1'
#
loop_
_entity.id
_entity.type
_entity.pdbx_description
1 polymer ?
#
loop_
_entity_poly.entity_id
_entity_poly.type
_entity_poly.pdbx_seq_one_letter_code
_entity_poly.pdbx_strand_id
1 'polypeptide(L)'
;MKDFYSELEVKPDATSEEIKESYRRLAKEYHPDRLPPGTPEKARRYIEEKFKSLQEAYSVLSDPVKRKAYDSQRLSQTKGNERDLGLKAKPSYSTQDGSTWPFDPDKIQKAAEEIELRRRRIETNYNQKIEQVKSELKRNLILIGIKEEDARVDYTFLTRDENIQSCFVFLFLGLLAFLGGWGWIGAILVLIALVSAWSAFFESGYSKEQVEKAKSLQERAKSEIELREKEKSSELSQLTLYCRSRIDYFKSLPLESLSPEFISGLSGEDQLFLLTAIKERADAEKLKEDLKLAAGIAVGIGILAVLFGLGGGFYPH
;
A
#
# COMPACT_ATOMS: atom_id res chain seq x y z
N MET A 1 -21.63 -8.35 -9.41
CA MET A 1 -22.05 -9.68 -9.91
C MET A 1 -20.77 -10.47 -10.16
N LYS A 2 -20.67 -11.74 -9.73
CA LYS A 2 -19.46 -12.56 -9.95
C LYS A 2 -19.34 -12.86 -11.45
N ASP A 3 -18.13 -12.81 -12.02
CA ASP A 3 -17.91 -13.16 -13.43
C ASP A 3 -17.60 -14.65 -13.57
N PHE A 4 -18.64 -15.45 -13.87
CA PHE A 4 -18.51 -16.89 -14.03
C PHE A 4 -17.64 -17.31 -15.22
N TYR A 5 -17.50 -16.46 -16.24
CA TYR A 5 -16.63 -16.75 -17.39
C TYR A 5 -15.15 -16.66 -16.97
N SER A 6 -14.81 -15.61 -16.22
CA SER A 6 -13.47 -15.45 -15.66
C SER A 6 -13.12 -16.53 -14.65
N GLU A 7 -14.08 -16.98 -13.83
CA GLU A 7 -13.82 -18.05 -12.85
C GLU A 7 -13.51 -19.39 -13.52
N LEU A 8 -14.10 -19.66 -14.70
CA LEU A 8 -13.79 -20.84 -15.51
C LEU A 8 -12.67 -20.60 -16.54
N GLU A 9 -11.99 -19.45 -16.51
CA GLU A 9 -10.92 -19.08 -17.44
C GLU A 9 -11.31 -19.20 -18.93
N VAL A 10 -12.57 -18.90 -19.25
CA VAL A 10 -13.13 -18.97 -20.60
C VAL A 10 -13.71 -17.62 -21.01
N LYS A 11 -13.78 -17.37 -22.31
CA LYS A 11 -14.40 -16.15 -22.84
C LYS A 11 -15.93 -16.24 -22.83
N PRO A 12 -16.67 -15.11 -22.85
CA PRO A 12 -18.14 -15.11 -22.89
C PRO A 12 -18.75 -15.80 -24.13
N ASP A 13 -18.01 -15.85 -25.23
CA ASP A 13 -18.34 -16.53 -26.48
C ASP A 13 -17.97 -18.02 -26.48
N ALA A 14 -17.38 -18.53 -25.38
CA ALA A 14 -16.96 -19.92 -25.28
C ALA A 14 -18.13 -20.90 -25.48
N THR A 15 -17.85 -21.96 -26.22
CA THR A 15 -18.77 -23.05 -26.49
C THR A 15 -19.03 -23.87 -25.21
N SER A 16 -20.13 -24.63 -25.18
CA SER A 16 -20.42 -25.54 -24.06
C SER A 16 -19.33 -26.59 -23.86
N GLU A 17 -18.62 -26.95 -24.93
CA GLU A 17 -17.54 -27.94 -24.91
C GLU A 17 -16.30 -27.37 -24.21
N GLU A 18 -15.91 -26.13 -24.55
CA GLU A 18 -14.81 -25.40 -23.90
C GLU A 18 -15.08 -25.13 -22.42
N ILE A 19 -16.31 -24.74 -22.07
CA ILE A 19 -16.73 -24.55 -20.67
C ILE A 19 -16.60 -25.85 -19.88
N LYS A 20 -17.02 -26.97 -20.47
CA LYS A 20 -16.96 -28.29 -19.85
C LYS A 20 -15.52 -28.78 -19.71
N GLU A 21 -14.67 -28.50 -20.69
CA GLU A 21 -13.25 -28.86 -20.65
C GLU A 21 -12.49 -28.06 -19.60
N SER A 22 -12.67 -26.74 -19.55
CA SER A 22 -12.02 -25.89 -18.57
C SER A 22 -12.45 -26.22 -17.15
N TYR A 23 -13.74 -26.48 -16.92
CA TYR A 23 -14.23 -26.93 -15.61
C TYR A 23 -13.58 -28.26 -15.19
N ARG A 24 -13.46 -29.26 -16.08
CA ARG A 24 -12.81 -30.54 -15.74
C ARG A 24 -11.33 -30.35 -15.35
N ARG A 25 -10.62 -29.47 -16.06
CA ARG A 25 -9.22 -29.14 -15.77
C ARG A 25 -9.10 -28.49 -14.39
N LEU A 26 -9.86 -27.43 -14.15
CA LEU A 26 -9.81 -26.65 -12.90
C LEU A 26 -10.32 -27.44 -11.69
N ALA A 27 -11.39 -28.24 -11.85
CA ALA A 27 -11.92 -29.09 -10.79
C ALA A 27 -10.92 -30.18 -10.36
N LYS A 28 -10.10 -30.69 -11.30
CA LYS A 28 -9.02 -31.63 -10.97
C LYS A 28 -7.87 -30.95 -10.23
N GLU A 29 -7.61 -29.67 -10.52
CA GLU A 29 -6.55 -28.88 -9.88
C GLU A 29 -6.91 -28.47 -8.46
N TYR A 30 -8.13 -27.98 -8.26
CA TYR A 30 -8.63 -27.46 -6.98
C TYR A 30 -9.45 -28.49 -6.17
N HIS A 31 -9.29 -29.79 -6.42
CA HIS A 31 -10.03 -30.82 -5.67
C HIS A 31 -9.50 -30.95 -4.23
N PRO A 32 -10.36 -30.90 -3.19
CA PRO A 32 -9.91 -30.99 -1.79
C PRO A 32 -9.18 -32.31 -1.47
N ASP A 33 -9.53 -33.41 -2.13
CA ASP A 33 -8.83 -34.72 -1.97
C ASP A 33 -7.37 -34.73 -2.42
N ARG A 34 -6.90 -33.72 -3.16
CA ARG A 34 -5.49 -33.64 -3.57
C ARG A 34 -4.60 -32.98 -2.51
N LEU A 35 -5.18 -32.55 -1.38
CA LEU A 35 -4.45 -31.88 -0.32
C LEU A 35 -3.72 -32.89 0.58
N PRO A 36 -2.38 -32.79 0.73
CA PRO A 36 -1.63 -33.67 1.61
C PRO A 36 -2.01 -33.46 3.09
N PRO A 37 -1.89 -34.51 3.93
CA PRO A 37 -2.03 -34.37 5.37
C PRO A 37 -0.99 -33.37 5.91
N GLY A 38 -1.44 -32.41 6.73
CA GLY A 38 -0.60 -31.31 7.23
C GLY A 38 -0.67 -30.00 6.44
N THR A 39 -1.47 -29.93 5.35
CA THR A 39 -1.71 -28.67 4.63
C THR A 39 -2.27 -27.59 5.59
N PRO A 40 -1.69 -26.38 5.65
CA PRO A 40 -2.16 -25.29 6.50
C PRO A 40 -3.64 -24.97 6.26
N GLU A 41 -4.38 -24.74 7.35
CA GLU A 41 -5.82 -24.47 7.35
C GLU A 41 -6.23 -23.35 6.37
N LYS A 42 -5.42 -22.29 6.26
CA LYS A 42 -5.67 -21.19 5.31
C LYS A 42 -5.64 -21.64 3.84
N ALA A 43 -4.72 -22.53 3.49
CA ALA A 43 -4.61 -23.07 2.13
C ALA A 43 -5.76 -24.04 1.82
N ARG A 44 -6.24 -24.80 2.82
CA ARG A 44 -7.43 -25.64 2.69
C ARG A 44 -8.67 -24.81 2.37
N ARG A 45 -8.93 -23.75 3.17
CA ARG A 45 -10.06 -22.85 2.95
C ARG A 45 -10.03 -22.17 1.58
N TYR A 46 -8.85 -21.71 1.13
CA TYR A 46 -8.71 -21.12 -0.20
C TYR A 46 -9.10 -22.09 -1.32
N ILE A 47 -8.66 -23.36 -1.23
CA ILE A 47 -8.99 -24.39 -2.22
C ILE A 47 -10.47 -24.76 -2.18
N GLU A 48 -11.06 -24.88 -1.00
CA GLU A 48 -12.50 -25.13 -0.83
C GLU A 48 -13.36 -23.99 -1.42
N GLU A 49 -13.00 -22.73 -1.15
CA GLU A 49 -13.69 -21.55 -1.69
C GLU A 49 -13.56 -21.45 -3.21
N LYS A 50 -12.37 -21.76 -3.76
CA LYS A 50 -12.13 -21.80 -5.20
C LYS A 50 -12.93 -22.91 -5.87
N PHE A 51 -12.89 -24.12 -5.31
CA PHE A 51 -13.67 -25.25 -5.82
C PHE A 51 -15.17 -24.97 -5.83
N LYS A 52 -15.69 -24.37 -4.75
CA LYS A 52 -17.10 -23.95 -4.67
C LYS A 52 -17.46 -22.90 -5.73
N SER A 53 -16.56 -21.94 -5.97
CA SER A 53 -16.77 -20.90 -7.00
C SER A 53 -16.76 -21.47 -8.42
N LEU A 54 -15.88 -22.45 -8.69
CA LEU A 54 -15.86 -23.19 -9.96
C LEU A 54 -17.15 -23.99 -10.20
N GLN A 55 -17.67 -24.65 -9.16
CA GLN A 55 -18.95 -25.36 -9.22
C GLN A 55 -20.12 -24.42 -9.49
N GLU A 56 -20.15 -23.28 -8.79
CA GLU A 56 -21.19 -22.25 -8.97
C GLU A 56 -21.17 -21.73 -10.42
N ALA A 57 -19.99 -21.36 -10.94
CA ALA A 57 -19.80 -20.89 -12.30
C ALA A 57 -20.23 -21.93 -13.34
N TYR A 58 -19.80 -23.18 -13.19
CA TYR A 58 -20.19 -24.26 -14.11
C TYR A 58 -21.69 -24.56 -14.05
N SER A 59 -22.32 -24.50 -12.87
CA SER A 59 -23.77 -24.76 -12.72
C SER A 59 -24.65 -23.75 -13.46
N VAL A 60 -24.15 -22.53 -13.66
CA VAL A 60 -24.83 -21.45 -14.38
C VAL A 60 -24.48 -21.48 -15.87
N LEU A 61 -23.21 -21.69 -16.23
CA LEU A 61 -22.75 -21.61 -17.61
C LEU A 61 -22.96 -22.89 -18.43
N SER A 62 -23.09 -24.06 -17.78
CA SER A 62 -23.33 -25.34 -18.47
C SER A 62 -24.77 -25.54 -18.94
N ASP A 63 -25.73 -24.89 -18.27
CA ASP A 63 -27.15 -24.96 -18.64
C ASP A 63 -27.49 -23.77 -19.55
N PRO A 64 -27.95 -24.02 -20.80
CA PRO A 64 -28.22 -22.95 -21.76
C PRO A 64 -29.30 -21.97 -21.29
N VAL A 65 -30.27 -22.44 -20.49
CA VAL A 65 -31.35 -21.58 -19.95
C VAL A 65 -30.79 -20.66 -18.88
N LYS A 66 -29.98 -21.20 -17.96
CA LYS A 66 -29.34 -20.42 -16.89
C LYS A 66 -28.27 -19.49 -17.43
N ARG A 67 -27.49 -19.93 -18.41
CA ARG A 67 -26.51 -19.11 -19.12
C ARG A 67 -27.19 -17.93 -19.79
N LYS A 68 -28.29 -18.16 -20.52
CA LYS A 68 -29.06 -17.08 -21.15
C LYS A 68 -29.64 -16.10 -20.13
N ALA A 69 -30.15 -16.58 -19.00
CA ALA A 69 -30.65 -15.73 -17.92
C ALA A 69 -29.51 -14.90 -17.28
N TYR A 70 -28.37 -15.53 -17.03
CA TYR A 70 -27.15 -14.88 -16.52
C TYR A 70 -26.63 -13.83 -17.50
N ASP A 71 -26.55 -14.15 -18.80
CA ASP A 71 -26.15 -13.23 -19.85
C ASP A 71 -27.13 -12.07 -19.99
N SER A 72 -28.43 -12.33 -19.90
CA SER A 72 -29.46 -11.29 -19.92
C SER A 72 -29.36 -10.37 -18.71
N GLN A 73 -29.10 -10.90 -17.52
CA GLN A 73 -28.90 -10.12 -16.31
C GLN A 73 -27.59 -9.31 -16.37
N ARG A 74 -26.51 -9.91 -16.86
CA ARG A 74 -25.21 -9.28 -17.11
C ARG A 74 -25.35 -8.12 -18.11
N LEU A 75 -26.10 -8.32 -19.20
CA LEU A 75 -26.42 -7.29 -20.19
C LEU A 75 -27.39 -6.21 -19.65
N SER A 76 -28.25 -6.56 -18.69
CA SER A 76 -29.16 -5.59 -18.05
C SER A 76 -28.43 -4.66 -17.08
N GLN A 77 -27.37 -5.13 -16.43
CA GLN A 77 -26.50 -4.31 -15.59
C GLN A 77 -25.63 -3.37 -16.42
N THR A 78 -25.16 -3.80 -17.60
CA THR A 78 -24.50 -2.89 -18.54
C THR A 78 -25.49 -1.87 -19.12
N LYS A 79 -26.73 -2.27 -19.42
CA LYS A 79 -27.82 -1.37 -19.88
C LYS A 79 -28.42 -0.47 -18.81
N GLY A 80 -28.18 -0.74 -17.52
CA GLY A 80 -28.65 0.08 -16.39
C GLY A 80 -27.82 1.35 -16.20
N ASN A 81 -26.53 1.29 -16.56
CA ASN A 81 -25.63 2.46 -16.57
C ASN A 81 -25.76 3.31 -17.85
N GLU A 82 -26.49 2.84 -18.86
CA GLU A 82 -26.61 3.51 -20.16
C GLU A 82 -27.86 4.40 -20.31
N ARG A 83 -28.82 4.35 -19.38
CA ARG A 83 -30.11 5.06 -19.54
C ARG A 83 -30.17 6.49 -18.97
N ASP A 84 -29.15 6.94 -18.24
CA ASP A 84 -29.12 8.30 -17.68
C ASP A 84 -28.23 9.27 -18.47
N LEU A 85 -27.59 8.80 -19.55
CA LEU A 85 -26.79 9.64 -20.43
C LEU A 85 -27.10 9.27 -21.87
N GLY A 86 -27.93 10.08 -22.54
CA GLY A 86 -28.29 9.96 -23.96
C GLY A 86 -27.09 10.12 -24.90
N LEU A 87 -26.16 9.16 -24.86
CA LEU A 87 -24.97 9.11 -25.70
C LEU A 87 -25.17 8.04 -26.77
N LYS A 88 -25.37 8.54 -27.99
CA LYS A 88 -25.06 7.84 -29.24
C LYS A 88 -23.71 7.11 -29.10
N ALA A 89 -23.61 5.94 -29.72
CA ALA A 89 -22.40 5.12 -29.91
C ALA A 89 -21.10 5.75 -29.37
N LYS A 90 -20.52 5.13 -28.32
CA LYS A 90 -19.25 5.57 -27.72
C LYS A 90 -18.24 5.89 -28.83
N PRO A 91 -17.59 7.07 -28.80
CA PRO A 91 -16.62 7.41 -29.82
C PRO A 91 -15.49 6.40 -29.72
N SER A 92 -15.35 5.57 -30.75
CA SER A 92 -14.06 4.97 -31.07
C SER A 92 -13.11 6.15 -31.22
N TYR A 93 -12.13 6.27 -30.33
CA TYR A 93 -11.07 7.27 -30.46
C TYR A 93 -10.36 6.97 -31.79
N SER A 94 -10.73 7.71 -32.83
CA SER A 94 -10.11 7.64 -34.14
C SER A 94 -8.95 8.63 -34.14
N THR A 95 -7.77 8.15 -34.53
CA THR A 95 -6.62 9.00 -34.89
C THR A 95 -6.99 9.94 -36.04
N GLN A 96 -6.18 10.99 -36.30
CA GLN A 96 -6.45 11.96 -37.37
C GLN A 96 -6.55 11.32 -38.77
N ASP A 97 -6.01 10.11 -38.94
CA ASP A 97 -6.07 9.30 -40.17
C ASP A 97 -7.28 8.33 -40.23
N GLY A 98 -8.15 8.32 -39.20
CA GLY A 98 -9.33 7.46 -39.14
C GLY A 98 -9.06 6.01 -38.71
N SER A 99 -7.84 5.66 -38.32
CA SER A 99 -7.55 4.34 -37.76
C SER A 99 -8.03 4.19 -36.31
N THR A 100 -8.38 2.95 -35.92
CA THR A 100 -8.87 2.66 -34.57
C THR A 100 -7.70 2.64 -33.59
N TRP A 101 -7.73 3.54 -32.60
CA TRP A 101 -6.75 3.60 -31.54
C TRP A 101 -6.65 2.25 -30.80
N PRO A 102 -5.45 1.64 -30.67
CA PRO A 102 -5.32 0.26 -30.17
C PRO A 102 -5.36 0.15 -28.63
N PHE A 103 -5.28 1.26 -27.91
CA PHE A 103 -5.31 1.31 -26.45
C PHE A 103 -6.72 1.64 -25.92
N ASP A 104 -7.05 1.16 -24.73
CA ASP A 104 -8.33 1.41 -24.06
C ASP A 104 -8.11 2.34 -22.85
N PRO A 105 -8.38 3.66 -22.98
CA PRO A 105 -8.08 4.65 -21.93
C PRO A 105 -8.74 4.34 -20.59
N ASP A 106 -9.98 3.85 -20.61
CA ASP A 106 -10.74 3.53 -19.40
C ASP A 106 -10.09 2.35 -18.65
N LYS A 107 -9.64 1.33 -19.38
CA LYS A 107 -8.92 0.19 -18.78
C LYS A 107 -7.57 0.60 -18.21
N ILE A 108 -6.85 1.46 -18.92
CA ILE A 108 -5.53 1.96 -18.52
C ILE A 108 -5.67 2.81 -17.26
N GLN A 109 -6.64 3.73 -17.22
CA GLN A 109 -6.91 4.57 -16.06
C GLN A 109 -7.28 3.72 -14.84
N LYS A 110 -8.20 2.76 -15.01
CA LYS A 110 -8.59 1.85 -13.93
C LYS A 110 -7.40 1.02 -13.41
N ALA A 111 -6.53 0.56 -14.30
CA ALA A 111 -5.32 -0.17 -13.91
C ALA A 111 -4.35 0.70 -13.11
N ALA A 112 -4.16 1.95 -13.50
CA ALA A 112 -3.32 2.89 -12.75
C ALA A 112 -3.89 3.19 -11.36
N GLU A 113 -5.20 3.44 -11.27
CA GLU A 113 -5.90 3.61 -10.00
C GLU A 113 -5.72 2.39 -9.09
N GLU A 114 -5.77 1.18 -9.65
CA GLU A 114 -5.56 -0.05 -8.89
C GLU A 114 -4.14 -0.17 -8.32
N ILE A 115 -3.11 0.16 -9.10
CA ILE A 115 -1.71 0.16 -8.64
C ILE A 115 -1.50 1.21 -7.54
N GLU A 116 -2.05 2.41 -7.71
CA GLU A 116 -2.02 3.45 -6.67
C GLU A 116 -2.76 3.01 -5.41
N LEU A 117 -3.88 2.31 -5.54
CA LEU A 117 -4.64 1.80 -4.42
C LEU A 117 -3.88 0.69 -3.68
N ARG A 118 -3.14 -0.18 -4.40
CA ARG A 118 -2.22 -1.16 -3.79
C ARG A 118 -1.16 -0.45 -2.95
N ARG A 119 -0.51 0.60 -3.49
CA ARG A 119 0.45 1.42 -2.72
C ARG A 119 -0.19 2.06 -1.48
N ARG A 120 -1.33 2.73 -1.64
CA ARG A 120 -2.07 3.35 -0.51
C ARG A 120 -2.46 2.34 0.55
N ARG A 121 -2.82 1.12 0.15
CA ARG A 121 -3.14 0.03 1.09
C ARG A 121 -1.93 -0.36 1.96
N ILE A 122 -0.73 -0.39 1.39
CA ILE A 122 0.52 -0.64 2.13
C ILE A 122 0.75 0.47 3.17
N GLU A 123 0.63 1.73 2.75
CA GLU A 123 0.82 2.90 3.64
C GLU A 123 -0.23 2.95 4.76
N THR A 124 -1.49 2.72 4.44
CA THR A 124 -2.59 2.71 5.42
C THR A 124 -2.46 1.56 6.42
N ASN A 125 -2.08 0.35 5.97
CA ASN A 125 -1.83 -0.79 6.85
C ASN A 125 -0.66 -0.49 7.81
N TYR A 126 0.43 0.08 7.29
CA TYR A 126 1.55 0.53 8.13
C TYR A 126 1.08 1.56 9.18
N ASN A 127 0.36 2.60 8.77
CA ASN A 127 -0.13 3.63 9.70
C ASN A 127 -1.04 3.04 10.79
N GLN A 128 -1.93 2.12 10.42
CA GLN A 128 -2.80 1.43 11.39
C GLN A 128 -1.99 0.62 12.41
N LYS A 129 -0.97 -0.14 11.96
CA LYS A 129 -0.08 -0.90 12.85
C LYS A 129 0.71 0.02 13.79
N ILE A 130 1.22 1.15 13.29
CA ILE A 130 1.95 2.13 14.10
C ILE A 130 1.05 2.72 15.20
N GLU A 131 -0.18 3.08 14.87
CA GLU A 131 -1.13 3.58 15.87
C GLU A 131 -1.51 2.51 16.90
N GLN A 132 -1.60 1.25 16.50
CA GLN A 132 -1.77 0.13 17.44
C GLN A 132 -0.60 0.06 18.43
N VAL A 133 0.65 0.05 17.95
CA VAL A 133 1.86 0.03 18.79
C VAL A 133 1.90 1.22 19.75
N LYS A 134 1.63 2.43 19.26
CA LYS A 134 1.57 3.64 20.11
C LYS A 134 0.49 3.53 21.18
N SER A 135 -0.69 3.02 20.82
CA SER A 135 -1.79 2.84 21.75
C SER A 135 -1.46 1.81 22.83
N GLU A 136 -0.80 0.71 22.47
CA GLU A 136 -0.34 -0.34 23.38
C GLU A 136 0.71 0.18 24.34
N LEU A 137 1.69 0.91 23.82
CA LEU A 137 2.71 1.56 24.64
C LEU A 137 2.06 2.50 25.66
N LYS A 138 1.18 3.40 25.21
CA LYS A 138 0.46 4.33 26.09
C LYS A 138 -0.28 3.60 27.21
N ARG A 139 -1.02 2.53 26.89
CA ARG A 139 -1.71 1.71 27.89
C ARG A 139 -0.75 1.09 28.89
N ASN A 140 0.35 0.50 28.42
CA ASN A 140 1.33 -0.16 29.28
C ASN A 140 2.05 0.83 30.21
N LEU A 141 2.32 2.06 29.75
CA LEU A 141 2.90 3.12 30.59
C LEU A 141 1.94 3.56 31.69
N ILE A 142 0.66 3.75 31.37
CA ILE A 142 -0.37 4.08 32.36
C ILE A 142 -0.49 2.98 33.42
N LEU A 143 -0.43 1.70 33.02
CA LEU A 143 -0.47 0.56 33.95
C LEU A 143 0.72 0.55 34.93
N ILE A 144 1.88 1.07 34.53
CA ILE A 144 3.06 1.19 35.40
C ILE A 144 2.94 2.40 36.35
N GLY A 145 1.88 3.20 36.23
CA GLY A 145 1.62 4.36 37.08
C GLY A 145 2.15 5.68 36.51
N ILE A 146 2.45 5.72 35.22
CA ILE A 146 2.81 6.96 34.52
C ILE A 146 1.53 7.73 34.19
N LYS A 147 1.52 9.03 34.48
CA LYS A 147 0.35 9.88 34.19
C LYS A 147 0.13 9.98 32.69
N GLU A 148 -1.13 10.10 32.29
CA GLU A 148 -1.49 10.18 30.88
C GLU A 148 -0.86 11.38 30.15
N GLU A 149 -0.66 12.49 30.86
CA GLU A 149 0.00 13.70 30.37
C GLU A 149 1.48 13.50 30.00
N ASP A 150 2.13 12.57 30.69
CA ASP A 150 3.54 12.19 30.51
C ASP A 150 3.68 10.98 29.56
N ALA A 151 2.61 10.22 29.31
CA ALA A 151 2.63 9.05 28.42
C ALA A 151 2.68 9.41 26.90
N ARG A 152 3.52 10.38 26.48
CA ARG A 152 3.64 10.90 25.10
C ARG A 152 4.82 10.29 24.36
N VAL A 153 4.66 9.97 23.07
CA VAL A 153 5.66 9.31 22.19
C VAL A 153 7.10 9.87 22.26
N ASP A 154 7.28 11.12 22.70
CA ASP A 154 8.57 11.76 22.93
C ASP A 154 8.84 11.92 24.45
N TYR A 155 9.78 11.13 24.99
CA TYR A 155 9.94 10.89 26.43
C TYR A 155 11.28 11.35 27.00
N THR A 156 11.83 12.43 26.44
CA THR A 156 13.03 13.13 26.94
C THR A 156 12.93 13.54 28.42
N PHE A 157 11.74 13.55 29.01
CA PHE A 157 11.52 13.87 30.43
C PHE A 157 11.84 12.71 31.40
N LEU A 158 11.95 11.44 30.93
CA LEU A 158 12.28 10.29 31.78
C LEU A 158 13.75 10.28 32.25
N THR A 159 14.59 11.17 31.71
CA THR A 159 15.99 11.39 32.13
C THR A 159 16.07 12.56 33.12
N ARG A 160 15.39 12.46 34.26
CA ARG A 160 15.48 13.45 35.35
C ARG A 160 16.69 13.21 36.27
N ASP A 161 17.82 12.73 35.73
CA ASP A 161 19.08 12.62 36.47
C ASP A 161 19.94 13.91 36.33
N GLU A 162 19.63 14.78 35.38
CA GLU A 162 20.41 16.03 35.16
C GLU A 162 20.11 17.14 36.17
N ASN A 163 18.90 17.17 36.76
CA ASN A 163 18.51 18.21 37.72
C ASN A 163 19.26 18.06 39.06
N ILE A 164 19.53 16.83 39.49
CA ILE A 164 20.26 16.57 40.75
C ILE A 164 21.75 16.87 40.56
N GLN A 165 22.34 16.48 39.42
CA GLN A 165 23.74 16.81 39.12
C GLN A 165 23.95 18.32 39.02
N SER A 166 23.01 19.04 38.41
CA SER A 166 23.05 20.49 38.31
C SER A 166 23.00 21.17 39.70
N CYS A 167 22.20 20.66 40.65
CA CYS A 167 22.19 21.16 42.04
C CYS A 167 23.58 21.07 42.70
N PHE A 168 24.29 19.94 42.53
CA PHE A 168 25.63 19.76 43.10
C PHE A 168 26.66 20.71 42.47
N VAL A 169 26.57 20.96 41.17
CA VAL A 169 27.45 21.92 40.46
C VAL A 169 27.23 23.35 40.97
N PHE A 170 25.98 23.78 41.12
CA PHE A 170 25.68 25.14 41.62
C PHE A 170 26.07 25.33 43.08
N LEU A 171 25.92 24.31 43.94
CA LEU A 171 26.43 24.34 45.32
C LEU A 171 27.96 24.42 45.36
N PHE A 172 28.65 23.66 44.52
CA PHE A 172 30.11 23.66 44.44
C PHE A 172 30.65 25.01 43.94
N LEU A 173 30.07 25.56 42.88
CA LEU A 173 30.42 26.89 42.36
C LEU A 173 30.11 28.01 43.36
N GLY A 174 28.98 27.91 44.09
CA GLY A 174 28.63 28.83 45.15
C GLY A 174 29.67 28.85 46.27
N LEU A 175 30.15 27.67 46.69
CA LEU A 175 31.18 27.53 47.72
C LEU A 175 32.53 28.13 47.29
N LEU A 176 32.92 27.93 46.03
CA LEU A 176 34.11 28.58 45.45
C LEU A 176 33.97 30.11 45.40
N ALA A 177 32.80 30.63 45.05
CA ALA A 177 32.55 32.07 45.02
C ALA A 177 32.65 32.71 46.43
N PHE A 178 32.21 32.01 47.48
CA PHE A 178 32.39 32.44 48.86
C PHE A 178 33.86 32.46 49.30
N LEU A 179 34.63 31.44 48.95
CA LEU A 179 36.07 31.39 49.25
C LEU A 179 36.86 32.46 48.49
N GLY A 180 36.39 32.87 47.30
CA GLY A 180 37.01 33.91 46.48
C GLY A 180 36.64 35.35 46.85
N GLY A 181 35.77 35.59 47.83
CA GLY A 181 35.34 36.93 48.25
C GLY A 181 34.14 37.52 47.49
N TRP A 182 33.47 36.72 46.64
CA TRP A 182 32.31 37.14 45.83
C TRP A 182 31.00 36.71 46.51
N GLY A 183 30.83 37.08 47.78
CA GLY A 183 29.79 36.53 48.64
C GLY A 183 28.35 36.68 48.12
N TRP A 184 28.03 37.76 47.40
CA TRP A 184 26.70 37.98 46.82
C TRP A 184 26.41 37.04 45.64
N ILE A 185 27.42 36.71 44.82
CA ILE A 185 27.31 35.72 43.74
C ILE A 185 27.15 34.32 44.33
N GLY A 186 27.92 34.00 45.37
CA GLY A 186 27.78 32.74 46.11
C GLY A 186 26.36 32.56 46.67
N ALA A 187 25.78 33.62 47.26
CA ALA A 187 24.41 33.60 47.77
C ALA A 187 23.36 33.36 46.66
N ILE A 188 23.53 33.96 45.48
CA ILE A 188 22.65 33.74 44.32
C ILE A 188 22.74 32.30 43.83
N LEU A 189 23.95 31.73 43.71
CA LEU A 189 24.14 30.35 43.26
C LEU A 189 23.57 29.32 44.25
N VAL A 190 23.68 29.57 45.56
CA VAL A 190 23.05 28.74 46.59
C VAL A 190 21.53 28.85 46.55
N LEU A 191 20.97 30.03 46.28
CA LEU A 191 19.53 30.22 46.07
C LEU A 191 19.02 29.47 44.84
N ILE A 192 19.77 29.53 43.73
CA ILE A 192 19.47 28.78 42.50
C ILE A 192 19.53 27.27 42.78
N ALA A 193 20.53 26.81 43.54
CA ALA A 193 20.60 25.41 43.96
C ALA A 193 19.45 25.00 44.87
N LEU A 194 19.01 25.86 45.79
CA LEU A 194 17.86 25.62 46.66
C LEU A 194 16.55 25.54 45.87
N VAL A 195 16.34 26.42 44.90
CA VAL A 195 15.17 26.39 44.01
C VAL A 195 15.18 25.12 43.14
N SER A 196 16.35 24.74 42.64
CA SER A 196 16.54 23.53 41.84
C SER A 196 16.37 22.24 42.67
N ALA A 197 16.78 22.28 43.94
CA ALA A 197 16.57 21.19 44.89
C ALA A 197 15.12 21.12 45.34
N TRP A 198 14.44 22.26 45.53
CA TRP A 198 13.02 22.33 45.85
C TRP A 198 12.16 21.78 44.71
N SER A 199 12.46 22.13 43.45
CA SER A 199 11.77 21.56 42.30
C SER A 199 12.04 20.04 42.16
N ALA A 200 13.27 19.59 42.44
CA ALA A 200 13.60 18.17 42.49
C ALA A 200 12.86 17.41 43.60
N PHE A 201 12.60 18.06 44.75
CA PHE A 201 11.99 17.44 45.93
C PHE A 201 10.45 17.46 45.93
N PHE A 202 9.82 18.50 45.37
CA PHE A 202 8.35 18.67 45.38
C PHE A 202 7.64 18.20 44.10
N GLU A 203 8.31 18.07 42.96
CA GLU A 203 7.73 17.38 41.81
C GLU A 203 7.86 15.88 42.01
N SER A 204 6.75 15.23 42.36
CA SER A 204 6.60 13.78 42.52
C SER A 204 7.21 13.02 41.32
N GLY A 205 8.45 12.56 41.46
CA GLY A 205 9.15 11.78 40.44
C GLY A 205 8.69 10.33 40.40
N TYR A 206 8.77 9.70 39.22
CA TYR A 206 8.55 8.27 39.06
C TYR A 206 9.65 7.46 39.76
N SER A 207 9.33 6.28 40.27
CA SER A 207 10.31 5.39 40.91
C SER A 207 11.33 4.88 39.88
N LYS A 208 12.54 4.51 40.33
CA LYS A 208 13.57 3.94 39.45
C LYS A 208 13.07 2.72 38.67
N GLU A 209 12.31 1.85 39.33
CA GLU A 209 11.69 0.68 38.71
C GLU A 209 10.66 1.05 37.63
N GLN A 210 9.85 2.08 37.88
CA GLN A 210 8.89 2.59 36.88
C GLN A 210 9.61 3.14 35.65
N VAL A 211 10.68 3.92 35.85
CA VAL A 211 11.50 4.49 34.78
C VAL A 211 12.19 3.39 33.96
N GLU A 212 12.75 2.37 34.61
CA GLU A 212 13.42 1.27 33.92
C GLU A 212 12.45 0.42 33.09
N LYS A 213 11.27 0.08 33.65
CA LYS A 213 10.22 -0.61 32.91
C LYS A 213 9.72 0.22 31.73
N ALA A 214 9.52 1.52 31.91
CA ALA A 214 9.11 2.44 30.84
C ALA A 214 10.12 2.47 29.69
N LYS A 215 11.42 2.60 30.00
CA LYS A 215 12.50 2.53 29.00
C LYS A 215 12.48 1.22 28.24
N SER A 216 12.31 0.09 28.93
CA SER A 216 12.26 -1.23 28.28
C SER A 216 11.07 -1.37 27.32
N LEU A 217 9.91 -0.80 27.66
CA LEU A 217 8.73 -0.81 26.79
C LEU A 217 8.92 0.13 25.59
N GLN A 218 9.57 1.27 25.78
CA GLN A 218 9.95 2.17 24.70
C GLN A 218 10.88 1.51 23.70
N GLU A 219 11.95 0.88 24.16
CA GLU A 219 12.91 0.20 23.28
C GLU A 219 12.22 -0.89 22.47
N ARG A 220 11.30 -1.65 23.08
CA ARG A 220 10.46 -2.63 22.36
C ARG A 220 9.60 -1.95 21.30
N ALA A 221 8.85 -0.91 21.66
CA ALA A 221 8.00 -0.18 20.70
C ALA A 221 8.80 0.42 19.55
N LYS A 222 9.97 1.01 19.84
CA LYS A 222 10.89 1.56 18.83
C LYS A 222 11.39 0.47 17.88
N SER A 223 11.84 -0.66 18.43
CA SER A 223 12.28 -1.81 17.62
C SER A 223 11.15 -2.36 16.74
N GLU A 224 9.91 -2.37 17.23
CA GLU A 224 8.76 -2.81 16.44
C GLU A 224 8.44 -1.81 15.33
N ILE A 225 8.46 -0.51 15.62
CA ILE A 225 8.27 0.55 14.61
C ILE A 225 9.33 0.44 13.50
N GLU A 226 10.60 0.27 13.85
CA GLU A 226 11.69 0.06 12.89
C GLU A 226 11.47 -1.19 12.04
N LEU A 227 10.99 -2.29 12.64
CA LEU A 227 10.63 -3.50 11.92
C LEU A 227 9.48 -3.25 10.94
N ARG A 228 8.40 -2.58 11.38
CA ARG A 228 7.26 -2.23 10.51
C ARG A 228 7.67 -1.31 9.37
N GLU A 229 8.61 -0.40 9.62
CA GLU A 229 9.15 0.47 8.58
C GLU A 229 9.92 -0.32 7.52
N LYS A 230 10.72 -1.30 7.94
CA LYS A 230 11.38 -2.25 7.03
C LYS A 230 10.38 -3.10 6.25
N GLU A 231 9.32 -3.62 6.89
CA GLU A 231 8.23 -4.35 6.21
C GLU A 231 7.57 -3.49 5.13
N LYS A 232 7.13 -2.27 5.47
CA LYS A 232 6.55 -1.30 4.53
C LYS A 232 7.49 -1.02 3.36
N SER A 233 8.76 -0.73 3.65
CA SER A 233 9.77 -0.44 2.64
C SER A 233 10.00 -1.62 1.70
N SER A 234 10.00 -2.85 2.24
CA SER A 234 10.10 -4.08 1.47
C SER A 234 8.89 -4.28 0.55
N GLU A 235 7.67 -4.13 1.06
CA GLU A 235 6.43 -4.25 0.26
C GLU A 235 6.36 -3.21 -0.87
N LEU A 236 6.70 -1.95 -0.58
CA LEU A 236 6.79 -0.90 -1.59
C LEU A 236 7.85 -1.23 -2.65
N SER A 237 9.01 -1.73 -2.23
CA SER A 237 10.08 -2.15 -3.14
C SER A 237 9.64 -3.30 -4.04
N GLN A 238 8.90 -4.28 -3.52
CA GLN A 238 8.35 -5.38 -4.32
C GLN A 238 7.34 -4.87 -5.36
N LEU A 239 6.47 -3.92 -5.00
CA LEU A 239 5.53 -3.30 -5.93
C LEU A 239 6.27 -2.55 -7.05
N THR A 240 7.32 -1.80 -6.71
CA THR A 240 8.17 -1.09 -7.68
C THR A 240 8.89 -2.07 -8.60
N LEU A 241 9.47 -3.14 -8.06
CA LEU A 241 10.14 -4.19 -8.82
C LEU A 241 9.19 -4.90 -9.78
N TYR A 242 7.96 -5.20 -9.34
CA TYR A 242 6.90 -5.76 -10.18
C TYR A 242 6.63 -4.84 -11.39
N CYS A 243 6.39 -3.55 -11.14
CA CYS A 243 6.13 -2.58 -12.20
C CYS A 243 7.32 -2.48 -13.17
N ARG A 244 8.56 -2.42 -12.65
CA ARG A 244 9.77 -2.37 -13.48
C ARG A 244 9.99 -3.61 -14.31
N SER A 245 9.83 -4.79 -13.72
CA SER A 245 9.96 -6.06 -14.45
C SER A 245 8.99 -6.17 -15.62
N ARG A 246 7.73 -5.73 -15.44
CA ARG A 246 6.75 -5.70 -16.55
C ARG A 246 7.13 -4.69 -17.63
N ILE A 247 7.58 -3.50 -17.23
CA ILE A 247 8.03 -2.47 -18.18
C ILE A 247 9.25 -2.95 -18.98
N ASP A 248 10.24 -3.55 -18.32
CA ASP A 248 11.44 -4.07 -18.98
C ASP A 248 11.13 -5.23 -19.94
N TYR A 249 10.18 -6.10 -19.56
CA TYR A 249 9.63 -7.11 -20.47
C TYR A 249 9.09 -6.45 -21.74
N PHE A 250 8.21 -5.45 -21.61
CA PHE A 250 7.68 -4.74 -22.77
C PHE A 250 8.73 -3.96 -23.53
N LYS A 251 9.81 -3.47 -22.90
CA LYS A 251 10.93 -2.82 -23.60
C LYS A 251 11.75 -3.80 -24.45
N SER A 252 11.85 -5.07 -24.03
CA SER A 252 12.59 -6.10 -24.75
C SER A 252 11.90 -6.60 -26.03
N LEU A 253 10.60 -6.34 -26.21
CA LEU A 253 9.86 -6.81 -27.37
C LEU A 253 10.27 -6.08 -28.67
N PRO A 254 10.39 -6.77 -29.81
CA PRO A 254 10.64 -6.12 -31.10
C PRO A 254 9.44 -5.25 -31.49
N LEU A 255 9.68 -4.08 -32.09
CA LEU A 255 8.61 -3.13 -32.47
C LEU A 255 7.61 -3.74 -33.45
N GLU A 256 8.07 -4.66 -34.29
CA GLU A 256 7.27 -5.36 -35.29
C GLU A 256 6.23 -6.30 -34.66
N SER A 257 6.41 -6.69 -33.40
CA SER A 257 5.46 -7.54 -32.67
C SER A 257 4.29 -6.76 -32.06
N LEU A 258 4.36 -5.42 -32.02
CA LEU A 258 3.35 -4.55 -31.43
C LEU A 258 2.22 -4.24 -32.41
N SER A 259 1.49 -5.27 -32.86
CA SER A 259 0.32 -5.08 -33.74
C SER A 259 -0.88 -4.50 -32.97
N PRO A 260 -1.80 -3.77 -33.63
CA PRO A 260 -3.03 -3.26 -33.00
C PRO A 260 -3.88 -4.37 -32.34
N GLU A 261 -3.93 -5.55 -32.95
CA GLU A 261 -4.63 -6.74 -32.43
C GLU A 261 -3.96 -7.28 -31.15
N PHE A 262 -2.63 -7.26 -31.12
CA PHE A 262 -1.87 -7.63 -29.92
C PHE A 262 -2.15 -6.66 -28.77
N ILE A 263 -2.06 -5.34 -29.02
CA ILE A 263 -2.24 -4.30 -27.99
C ILE A 263 -3.66 -4.32 -27.43
N SER A 264 -4.68 -4.41 -28.29
CA SER A 264 -6.08 -4.45 -27.85
C SER A 264 -6.42 -5.72 -27.05
N GLY A 265 -5.68 -6.81 -27.26
CA GLY A 265 -5.79 -8.05 -26.49
C GLY A 265 -5.12 -8.02 -25.11
N LEU A 266 -4.29 -7.02 -24.81
CA LEU A 266 -3.63 -6.87 -23.52
C LEU A 266 -4.60 -6.45 -22.41
N SER A 267 -4.26 -6.82 -21.17
CA SER A 267 -4.95 -6.31 -19.98
C SER A 267 -4.73 -4.80 -19.83
N GLY A 268 -5.59 -4.12 -19.05
CA GLY A 268 -5.41 -2.69 -18.77
C GLY A 268 -4.05 -2.37 -18.13
N GLU A 269 -3.60 -3.22 -17.20
CA GLU A 269 -2.26 -3.11 -16.58
C GLU A 269 -1.15 -3.26 -17.63
N ASP A 270 -1.28 -4.20 -18.55
CA ASP A 270 -0.26 -4.47 -19.57
C ASP A 270 -0.22 -3.41 -20.67
N GLN A 271 -1.37 -2.89 -21.06
CA GLN A 271 -1.45 -1.72 -21.95
C GLN A 271 -0.76 -0.51 -21.31
N LEU A 272 -0.97 -0.31 -20.02
CA LEU A 272 -0.37 0.75 -19.24
C LEU A 272 1.16 0.57 -19.08
N PHE A 273 1.64 -0.64 -18.81
CA PHE A 273 3.09 -0.94 -18.78
C PHE A 273 3.75 -0.82 -20.16
N LEU A 274 3.06 -1.24 -21.22
CA LEU A 274 3.53 -1.09 -22.59
C LEU A 274 3.67 0.38 -22.97
N LEU A 275 2.70 1.23 -22.63
CA LEU A 275 2.80 2.68 -22.85
C LEU A 275 3.99 3.29 -22.13
N THR A 276 4.21 2.89 -20.88
CA THR A 276 5.37 3.35 -20.10
C THR A 276 6.68 2.85 -20.70
N ALA A 277 6.72 1.60 -21.17
CA ALA A 277 7.86 1.02 -21.87
C ALA A 277 8.19 1.74 -23.18
N ILE A 278 7.18 2.06 -24.00
CA ILE A 278 7.33 2.82 -25.25
C ILE A 278 7.94 4.20 -24.97
N LYS A 279 7.52 4.87 -23.89
CA LYS A 279 8.09 6.15 -23.48
C LYS A 279 9.57 6.05 -23.07
N GLU A 280 9.95 4.97 -22.38
CA GLU A 280 11.32 4.77 -21.88
C GLU A 280 12.28 4.17 -22.91
N ARG A 281 11.80 3.85 -24.11
CA ARG A 281 12.62 3.31 -25.21
C ARG A 281 13.42 4.41 -25.90
N ALA A 282 14.69 4.12 -26.19
CA ALA A 282 15.58 5.04 -26.92
C ALA A 282 15.24 5.14 -28.42
N ASP A 283 14.60 4.11 -28.97
CA ASP A 283 14.10 4.04 -30.36
C ASP A 283 12.67 4.56 -30.49
N ALA A 284 12.14 5.26 -29.47
CA ALA A 284 10.83 5.90 -29.48
C ALA A 284 10.59 6.77 -30.72
N GLU A 285 11.65 7.36 -31.28
CA GLU A 285 11.61 8.16 -32.51
C GLU A 285 11.25 7.38 -33.78
N LYS A 286 11.46 6.06 -33.80
CA LYS A 286 11.13 5.19 -34.95
C LYS A 286 9.68 4.69 -34.93
N LEU A 287 8.94 4.93 -33.86
CA LEU A 287 7.54 4.57 -33.78
C LEU A 287 6.68 5.48 -34.67
N LYS A 288 5.56 4.91 -35.17
CA LYS A 288 4.50 5.66 -35.86
C LYS A 288 4.04 6.84 -34.98
N GLU A 289 3.69 7.97 -35.60
CA GLU A 289 3.26 9.20 -34.90
C GLU A 289 2.14 8.93 -33.88
N ASP A 290 1.21 8.03 -34.19
CA ASP A 290 0.10 7.67 -33.30
C ASP A 290 0.58 7.05 -31.98
N LEU A 291 1.63 6.21 -32.01
CA LEU A 291 2.19 5.59 -30.80
C LEU A 291 3.00 6.59 -29.97
N LYS A 292 3.60 7.60 -30.60
CA LYS A 292 4.25 8.71 -29.89
C LYS A 292 3.22 9.58 -29.16
N LEU A 293 2.09 9.87 -29.82
CA LEU A 293 0.98 10.62 -29.22
C LEU A 293 0.39 9.85 -28.02
N ALA A 294 0.25 8.52 -28.14
CA ALA A 294 -0.25 7.64 -27.08
C ALA A 294 0.66 7.64 -25.85
N ALA A 295 1.97 7.55 -26.06
CA ALA A 295 2.98 7.59 -25.00
C ALA A 295 2.99 8.93 -24.27
N GLY A 296 2.63 10.03 -24.95
CA GLY A 296 2.48 11.36 -24.35
C GLY A 296 1.34 11.46 -23.33
N ILE A 297 0.19 10.82 -23.60
CA ILE A 297 -0.98 10.80 -22.71
C ILE A 297 -0.72 9.95 -21.46
N ALA A 298 0.01 8.83 -21.61
CA ALA A 298 0.36 7.93 -20.50
C ALA A 298 1.16 8.60 -19.36
N VAL A 299 1.85 9.71 -19.65
CA VAL A 299 2.60 10.50 -18.65
C VAL A 299 1.70 11.07 -17.55
N GLY A 300 0.42 11.31 -17.85
CA GLY A 300 -0.55 11.82 -16.87
C GLY A 300 -1.15 10.75 -15.95
N ILE A 301 -0.92 9.46 -16.19
CA ILE A 301 -1.74 8.38 -15.62
C ILE A 301 -1.08 7.72 -14.37
N GLY A 302 -0.39 8.48 -13.52
CA GLY A 302 -0.04 8.06 -12.15
C GLY A 302 1.06 7.00 -11.94
N ILE A 303 1.40 6.15 -12.92
CA ILE A 303 2.43 5.10 -12.77
C ILE A 303 3.81 5.65 -12.38
N LEU A 304 4.17 6.82 -12.90
CA LEU A 304 5.44 7.47 -12.57
C LEU A 304 5.51 7.82 -11.08
N ALA A 305 4.39 8.15 -10.44
CA ALA A 305 4.36 8.43 -9.01
C ALA A 305 4.74 7.19 -8.19
N VAL A 306 4.30 6.00 -8.62
CA VAL A 306 4.65 4.71 -7.99
C VAL A 306 6.12 4.36 -8.21
N LEU A 307 6.61 4.51 -9.44
CA LEU A 307 7.98 4.14 -9.82
C LEU A 307 9.06 5.05 -9.24
N PHE A 308 8.79 6.35 -9.16
CA PHE A 308 9.74 7.35 -8.68
C PHE A 308 9.51 7.74 -7.22
N GLY A 309 8.54 7.11 -6.54
CA GLY A 309 8.20 7.43 -5.16
C GLY A 309 7.66 8.84 -4.97
N LEU A 310 7.36 9.58 -6.05
CA LEU A 310 6.80 10.93 -5.98
C LEU A 310 5.42 10.84 -5.34
N GLY A 311 5.30 11.35 -4.13
CA GLY A 311 4.04 11.39 -3.40
C GLY A 311 3.10 12.41 -4.04
N GLY A 312 1.98 11.93 -4.57
CA GLY A 312 0.74 12.70 -4.76
C GLY A 312 0.77 13.85 -5.77
N GLY A 313 -0.05 13.69 -6.82
CA GLY A 313 -0.68 14.82 -7.48
C GLY A 313 -0.03 15.26 -8.79
N PHE A 314 -0.37 14.57 -9.88
CA PHE A 314 -0.41 15.21 -11.19
C PHE A 314 -1.52 14.54 -12.02
N TYR A 315 -2.73 15.09 -11.93
CA TYR A 315 -3.77 14.90 -12.94
C TYR A 315 -3.89 16.23 -13.69
N PRO A 316 -3.65 16.30 -15.01
CA PRO A 316 -4.16 17.42 -15.78
C PRO A 316 -5.67 17.23 -15.95
N HIS A 317 -6.42 18.27 -15.59
CA HIS A 317 -7.84 18.44 -15.92
C HIS A 317 -8.05 18.54 -17.43
#